data_AF-A0A0B1TG95-F1
#
_entry.id   AF-A0A0B1TG95-F1
#
_cell.length_a   1.000
_cell.length_b   1.000
_cell.length_c   1.000
_cell.angle_alpha   90.00
_cell.angle_beta   90.00
_cell.angle_gamma   90.00
#
_symmetry.space_group_name_H-M   'P 1'
#
loop_
_entity.id
_entity.type
_entity.pdbx_description
1 polymer ?
#
loop_
_entity_poly.entity_id
_entity_poly.type
_entity_poly.pdbx_seq_one_letter_code
_entity_poly.pdbx_strand_id
1 'polypeptide(L)'
;MFILGYNLFQLIFPYLTLDCKYFDLGLPHRDKTDDQVTIEAAEAIKKYNVGIKCATITPDEARVKEFKLKKMWLSPNGTIRNILGGTVFREPIICKNIPRLVPGWTKPIVIGRHAFGDQYRATDLVIPQGSTLQLVVKGNF
;
A
#
# COMPACT_ATOMS: atom_id res chain seq x y z
N MET A 1 13.09 -0.97 -7.74
CA MET A 1 11.89 -1.74 -8.16
C MET A 1 10.89 -0.79 -8.78
N PHE A 2 10.37 -1.06 -9.98
CA PHE A 2 9.31 -0.23 -10.59
C PHE A 2 8.04 -1.05 -10.77
N ILE A 3 6.91 -0.47 -10.36
CA ILE A 3 5.56 -0.91 -10.71
C ILE A 3 5.04 0.24 -11.59
N LEU A 4 4.93 0.01 -12.90
CA LEU A 4 5.00 1.08 -13.91
C LEU A 4 3.69 1.85 -14.15
N GLY A 5 3.83 3.15 -14.37
CA GLY A 5 2.90 4.01 -15.10
C GLY A 5 3.62 4.69 -16.27
N TYR A 6 2.88 5.16 -17.27
CA TYR A 6 3.36 5.58 -18.60
C TYR A 6 4.49 6.65 -18.65
N ASN A 7 4.72 7.42 -17.58
CA ASN A 7 5.60 8.60 -17.63
C ASN A 7 7.12 8.30 -17.43
N LEU A 8 7.48 7.10 -16.98
CA LEU A 8 8.87 6.78 -16.64
C LEU A 8 9.78 6.66 -17.88
N PHE A 9 9.21 6.24 -19.02
CA PHE A 9 9.95 6.10 -20.27
C PHE A 9 10.42 7.42 -20.89
N GLN A 10 9.73 8.52 -20.62
CA GLN A 10 10.11 9.83 -21.18
C GLN A 10 11.01 10.64 -20.25
N LEU A 11 10.91 10.42 -18.93
CA LEU A 11 11.57 11.27 -17.94
C LEU A 11 12.76 10.60 -17.24
N ILE A 12 12.88 9.27 -17.29
CA ILE A 12 13.97 8.54 -16.61
C ILE A 12 14.89 7.85 -17.61
N PHE A 13 14.36 6.92 -18.39
CA PHE A 13 15.20 6.04 -19.22
C PHE A 13 15.99 6.71 -20.37
N PRO A 14 15.63 7.90 -20.88
CA PRO A 14 16.49 8.62 -21.81
C PRO A 14 17.79 9.14 -21.16
N TYR A 15 17.81 9.25 -19.83
CA TYR A 15 18.90 9.88 -19.07
C TYR A 15 19.63 8.90 -18.16
N LEU A 16 19.02 7.75 -17.82
CA LEU A 16 19.56 6.78 -16.87
C LEU A 16 19.35 5.34 -17.34
N THR A 17 20.41 4.54 -17.29
CA THR A 17 20.34 3.09 -17.41
C THR A 17 20.25 2.47 -16.01
N LEU A 18 19.17 1.75 -15.72
CA LEU A 18 18.89 1.23 -14.38
C LEU A 18 18.53 -0.27 -14.44
N ASP A 19 19.15 -1.10 -13.60
CA ASP A 19 18.69 -2.49 -13.40
C ASP A 19 17.43 -2.50 -12.53
N CYS A 20 16.28 -2.66 -13.20
CA CYS A 20 14.98 -2.55 -12.58
C CYS A 20 14.33 -3.93 -12.42
N LYS A 21 14.18 -4.41 -11.19
CA LYS A 21 13.30 -5.54 -10.89
C LYS A 21 11.84 -5.08 -10.96
N TYR A 22 11.05 -5.71 -11.83
CA TYR A 22 9.67 -5.35 -12.13
C TYR A 22 8.71 -6.36 -11.50
N PHE A 23 7.64 -5.85 -10.90
CA PHE A 23 6.56 -6.65 -10.32
C PHE A 23 5.23 -6.01 -10.73
N ASP A 24 4.31 -6.78 -11.32
CA ASP A 24 3.00 -6.28 -11.69
C ASP A 24 2.02 -6.42 -10.52
N LEU A 25 1.75 -5.31 -9.82
CA LEU A 25 0.75 -5.27 -8.75
C LEU A 25 -0.64 -4.86 -9.24
N GLY A 26 -0.88 -4.93 -10.55
CA GLY A 26 -2.20 -4.77 -11.15
C GLY A 26 -3.19 -5.80 -10.61
N LEU A 27 -4.43 -5.38 -10.39
CA LEU A 27 -5.45 -6.22 -9.76
C LEU A 27 -5.65 -7.58 -10.47
N PRO A 28 -5.68 -7.67 -11.83
CA PRO A 28 -5.76 -8.97 -12.51
C PRO A 28 -4.54 -9.86 -12.28
N HIS A 29 -3.33 -9.31 -12.23
CA HIS A 29 -2.11 -10.09 -12.01
C HIS A 29 -2.02 -10.59 -10.56
N ARG A 30 -2.44 -9.75 -9.61
CA ARG A 30 -2.60 -10.15 -8.21
C ARG A 30 -3.59 -11.29 -8.06
N ASP A 31 -4.76 -11.19 -8.69
CA ASP A 31 -5.76 -12.26 -8.62
C ASP A 31 -5.26 -13.58 -9.24
N LYS A 32 -4.55 -13.48 -10.38
CA LYS A 32 -3.92 -14.64 -11.03
C LYS A 32 -2.89 -15.34 -10.14
N THR A 33 -2.11 -14.58 -9.38
CA THR A 33 -1.00 -15.08 -8.53
C THR A 33 -1.41 -15.35 -7.09
N ASP A 34 -2.71 -15.31 -6.79
CA ASP A 34 -3.24 -15.42 -5.42
C ASP A 34 -2.60 -14.40 -4.45
N ASP A 35 -2.31 -13.21 -4.99
CA ASP A 35 -1.63 -12.07 -4.37
C ASP A 35 -0.16 -12.33 -3.95
N GLN A 36 0.43 -13.45 -4.38
CA GLN A 36 1.82 -13.80 -4.09
C GLN A 36 2.81 -12.76 -4.65
N VAL A 37 2.51 -12.17 -5.81
CA VAL A 37 3.34 -11.10 -6.42
C VAL A 37 3.54 -9.90 -5.48
N THR A 38 2.57 -9.59 -4.62
CA THR A 38 2.66 -8.49 -3.66
C THR A 38 3.67 -8.80 -2.55
N ILE A 39 3.73 -10.06 -2.11
CA ILE A 39 4.70 -10.54 -1.11
C ILE A 39 6.10 -10.57 -1.73
N GLU A 40 6.24 -11.11 -2.94
CA GLU A 40 7.50 -11.15 -3.67
C GLU A 40 8.08 -9.75 -3.92
N ALA A 41 7.23 -8.78 -4.27
CA ALA A 41 7.63 -7.38 -4.40
C ALA A 41 8.13 -6.80 -3.07
N ALA A 42 7.48 -7.12 -1.95
CA ALA A 42 7.92 -6.66 -0.63
C ALA A 42 9.28 -7.26 -0.23
N GLU A 43 9.47 -8.57 -0.44
CA GLU A 43 10.76 -9.24 -0.16
C GLU A 43 11.88 -8.74 -1.10
N ALA A 44 11.55 -8.42 -2.35
CA ALA A 44 12.50 -7.77 -3.24
C ALA A 44 12.89 -6.37 -2.73
N ILE A 45 11.95 -5.59 -2.20
CA ILE A 45 12.28 -4.31 -1.55
C ILE A 45 13.21 -4.54 -0.36
N LYS A 46 12.96 -5.55 0.50
CA LYS A 46 13.89 -5.87 1.61
C LYS A 46 15.28 -6.19 1.11
N LYS A 47 15.40 -6.98 0.05
CA LYS A 47 16.68 -7.39 -0.53
C LYS A 47 17.45 -6.22 -1.16
N TYR A 48 16.75 -5.33 -1.88
CA TYR A 48 17.37 -4.25 -2.68
C TYR A 48 17.23 -2.86 -2.06
N ASN A 49 16.63 -2.75 -0.87
CA ASN A 49 16.38 -1.54 -0.06
C ASN A 49 15.46 -0.47 -0.67
N VAL A 50 15.34 -0.37 -2.00
CA VAL A 50 14.62 0.74 -2.66
C VAL A 50 13.48 0.24 -3.56
N GLY A 51 12.27 0.73 -3.26
CA GLY A 51 11.05 0.45 -4.02
C GLY A 51 10.36 1.70 -4.53
N ILE A 52 9.89 1.68 -5.78
CA ILE A 52 9.01 2.68 -6.38
C ILE A 52 7.73 1.97 -6.77
N LYS A 53 6.60 2.45 -6.24
CA LYS A 53 5.30 1.78 -6.38
C LYS A 53 4.26 2.72 -6.99
N CYS A 54 3.57 2.25 -8.02
CA CYS A 54 2.36 2.90 -8.54
C CYS A 54 1.15 2.66 -7.61
N ALA A 55 0.14 3.52 -7.71
CA ALA A 55 -1.13 3.34 -7.03
C ALA A 55 -1.80 2.03 -7.49
N THR A 56 -2.46 1.34 -6.56
CA THR A 56 -3.06 0.02 -6.79
C THR A 56 -4.46 -0.02 -6.21
N ILE A 57 -5.36 -0.77 -6.85
CA ILE A 57 -6.73 -0.99 -6.38
C ILE A 57 -6.70 -1.88 -5.14
N THR A 58 -7.42 -1.47 -4.09
CA THR A 58 -7.84 -2.36 -3.00
C THR A 58 -9.31 -2.70 -3.29
N PRO A 59 -9.64 -3.94 -3.68
CA PRO A 59 -10.97 -4.26 -4.15
C PRO A 59 -11.99 -4.21 -3.00
N ASP A 60 -13.16 -3.62 -3.28
CA ASP A 60 -14.37 -3.77 -2.49
C ASP A 60 -15.32 -4.79 -3.15
N GLU A 61 -16.52 -4.98 -2.61
CA GLU A 61 -17.51 -5.91 -3.16
C GLU A 61 -17.89 -5.61 -4.62
N ALA A 62 -17.93 -4.33 -4.99
CA ALA A 62 -18.23 -3.91 -6.36
C ALA A 62 -17.09 -4.29 -7.30
N ARG A 63 -15.83 -4.06 -6.89
CA ARG A 63 -14.64 -4.42 -7.68
C ARG A 63 -14.47 -5.92 -7.80
N VAL A 64 -14.83 -6.70 -6.78
CA VAL A 64 -14.86 -8.17 -6.86
C VAL A 64 -15.80 -8.64 -7.99
N LYS A 65 -17.00 -8.05 -8.08
CA LYS A 65 -17.97 -8.36 -9.15
C LYS A 65 -17.50 -7.87 -10.52
N GLU A 66 -17.00 -6.65 -10.61
CA GLU A 66 -16.54 -6.04 -11.86
C GLU A 66 -15.37 -6.80 -12.50
N PHE A 67 -14.37 -7.16 -11.69
CA PHE A 67 -13.17 -7.86 -12.16
C PHE A 67 -13.25 -9.38 -12.08
N LYS A 68 -14.38 -9.93 -11.60
CA LYS A 68 -14.60 -11.38 -11.38
C LYS A 68 -13.48 -12.02 -10.54
N LEU A 69 -13.10 -11.35 -9.45
CA LEU A 69 -11.99 -11.77 -8.60
C LEU A 69 -12.33 -13.07 -7.84
N LYS A 70 -11.31 -13.88 -7.56
CA LYS A 70 -11.44 -15.08 -6.71
C LYS A 70 -11.93 -14.75 -5.31
N LYS A 71 -11.46 -13.62 -4.75
CA LYS A 71 -11.85 -13.09 -3.43
C LYS A 71 -11.52 -11.61 -3.30
N MET A 72 -11.96 -11.01 -2.21
CA MET A 72 -11.56 -9.65 -1.82
C MET A 72 -10.12 -9.66 -1.30
N TRP A 73 -9.18 -9.28 -2.15
CA TRP A 73 -7.76 -9.22 -1.79
C TRP A 73 -7.44 -8.06 -0.84
N LEU A 74 -6.48 -8.27 0.06
CA LEU A 74 -6.00 -7.24 0.97
C LEU A 74 -5.33 -6.08 0.21
N SER A 75 -5.14 -4.93 0.87
CA SER A 75 -4.47 -3.79 0.24
C SER A 75 -2.98 -4.08 0.01
N PRO A 76 -2.41 -3.93 -1.21
CA PRO A 76 -0.97 -4.10 -1.44
C PRO A 76 -0.12 -3.19 -0.59
N ASN A 77 -0.61 -1.97 -0.35
CA ASN A 77 0.08 -1.01 0.52
C ASN A 77 0.16 -1.53 1.95
N GLY A 78 -0.90 -2.17 2.46
CA GLY A 78 -0.94 -2.78 3.79
C GLY A 78 0.00 -3.97 3.87
N THR A 79 -0.08 -4.89 2.90
CA THR A 79 0.79 -6.07 2.83
C THR A 79 2.27 -5.70 2.82
N ILE A 80 2.68 -4.78 1.93
CA ILE A 80 4.08 -4.32 1.83
C ILE A 80 4.53 -3.66 3.14
N ARG A 81 3.72 -2.78 3.74
CA ARG A 81 4.07 -2.12 5.02
C ARG A 81 4.22 -3.11 6.16
N ASN A 82 3.36 -4.12 6.25
CA ASN A 82 3.43 -5.14 7.29
C ASN A 82 4.70 -5.99 7.17
N ILE A 83 5.17 -6.26 5.95
CA ILE A 83 6.39 -7.02 5.69
C ILE A 83 7.65 -6.18 5.95
N LEU A 84 7.67 -4.93 5.49
CA LEU A 84 8.81 -4.03 5.63
C LEU A 84 8.94 -3.42 7.04
N GLY A 85 7.81 -3.17 7.69
CA GLY A 85 7.73 -2.31 8.87
C GLY A 85 8.00 -0.83 8.54
N GLY A 86 7.99 0.00 9.58
CA GLY A 86 8.45 1.39 9.51
C GLY A 86 7.36 2.46 9.56
N THR A 87 7.72 3.65 9.10
CA THR A 87 6.90 4.87 9.16
C THR A 87 6.71 5.42 7.75
N VAL A 88 5.47 5.78 7.41
CA VAL A 88 5.17 6.46 6.14
C VAL A 88 5.25 7.96 6.37
N PHE A 89 6.16 8.63 5.68
CA PHE A 89 6.24 10.09 5.65
C PHE A 89 5.44 10.64 4.46
N ARG A 90 4.63 11.67 4.71
CA ARG A 90 3.92 12.41 3.69
C ARG A 90 4.33 13.87 3.74
N GLU A 91 4.86 14.37 2.63
CA GLU A 91 5.30 15.74 2.47
C GLU A 91 4.56 16.39 1.29
N PRO A 92 4.06 17.63 1.43
CA PRO A 92 3.45 18.35 0.33
C PRO A 92 4.50 18.90 -0.64
N ILE A 93 4.22 18.81 -1.95
CA ILE A 93 4.98 19.54 -2.97
C ILE A 93 4.45 20.98 -3.02
N ILE A 94 5.27 21.95 -2.64
CA ILE A 94 4.86 23.37 -2.60
C ILE A 94 5.16 24.05 -3.94
N CYS A 95 4.11 24.56 -4.59
CA CYS A 95 4.22 25.37 -5.79
C CYS A 95 3.97 26.85 -5.47
N LYS A 96 4.85 27.75 -5.91
CA LYS A 96 4.76 29.20 -5.63
C LYS A 96 3.45 29.84 -6.12
N ASN A 97 2.89 29.32 -7.21
CA ASN A 97 1.69 29.83 -7.88
C ASN A 97 0.39 29.18 -7.40
N ILE A 98 0.43 28.26 -6.42
CA ILE A 98 -0.77 27.62 -5.87
C ILE A 98 -1.04 28.18 -4.47
N PRO A 99 -2.17 28.88 -4.25
CA PRO A 99 -2.49 29.44 -2.94
C PRO A 99 -2.77 28.34 -1.90
N ARG A 100 -2.48 28.64 -0.63
CA ARG A 100 -2.66 27.71 0.49
C ARG A 100 -3.94 28.05 1.23
N LEU A 101 -4.66 27.01 1.66
CA LEU A 101 -5.94 27.16 2.38
C LEU A 101 -5.76 27.65 3.82
N VAL A 102 -4.67 27.26 4.49
CA VAL A 102 -4.40 27.65 5.87
C VAL A 102 -3.42 28.85 5.86
N PRO A 103 -3.86 30.05 6.29
CA PRO A 103 -2.98 31.21 6.38
C PRO A 103 -1.80 30.96 7.32
N GLY A 104 -0.62 31.48 6.98
CA GLY A 104 0.60 31.38 7.79
C GLY A 104 1.42 30.11 7.61
N TRP A 105 0.90 29.07 6.95
CA TRP A 105 1.67 27.86 6.64
C TRP A 105 2.64 28.12 5.48
N THR A 106 3.83 28.63 5.79
CA THR A 106 4.83 29.01 4.78
C THR A 106 5.80 27.88 4.40
N LYS A 107 6.01 26.93 5.31
CA LYS A 107 6.91 25.77 5.16
C LYS A 107 6.11 24.46 5.06
N PRO A 108 6.69 23.38 4.47
CA PRO A 108 6.06 22.07 4.46
C PRO A 108 5.80 21.55 5.87
N ILE A 109 4.68 20.85 6.04
CA ILE A 109 4.38 20.07 7.24
C ILE A 109 4.44 18.60 6.83
N VAL A 110 5.35 17.85 7.45
CA VAL A 110 5.55 16.43 7.17
C VAL A 110 4.77 15.60 8.19
N ILE A 111 3.96 14.66 7.71
CA ILE A 111 3.23 13.74 8.57
C ILE A 111 3.96 12.40 8.59
N GLY A 112 4.54 12.05 9.74
CA GLY A 112 5.05 10.72 10.03
C GLY A 112 3.93 9.83 10.55
N ARG A 113 3.53 8.83 9.78
CA ARG A 113 2.45 7.91 10.12
C ARG A 113 3.01 6.54 10.47
N HIS A 114 2.75 6.07 11.68
CA HIS A 114 3.02 4.68 12.08
C HIS A 114 2.23 3.73 11.16
N ALA A 115 2.94 2.78 10.55
CA ALA A 115 2.42 1.98 9.45
C ALA A 115 2.14 0.52 9.83
N PHE A 116 2.12 0.19 11.13
CA PHE A 116 1.99 -1.18 11.63
C PHE A 116 0.88 -1.29 12.68
N GLY A 117 0.10 -2.36 12.62
CA GLY A 117 -0.87 -2.73 13.67
C GLY A 117 -2.21 -1.99 13.62
N ASP A 118 -2.80 -1.79 14.79
CA ASP A 118 -4.10 -1.16 15.03
C ASP A 118 -5.22 -1.77 14.15
N GLN A 119 -6.15 -0.94 13.68
CA GLN A 119 -7.23 -1.33 12.76
C GLN A 119 -6.73 -2.06 11.49
N TYR A 120 -5.46 -1.90 11.09
CA TYR A 120 -4.91 -2.56 9.90
C TYR A 120 -4.55 -4.04 10.13
N ARG A 121 -4.55 -4.49 11.39
CA ARG A 121 -4.42 -5.90 11.77
C ARG A 121 -5.58 -6.36 12.66
N ALA A 122 -6.65 -5.58 12.73
CA ALA A 122 -7.85 -5.98 13.46
C ALA A 122 -8.52 -7.18 12.76
N THR A 123 -9.24 -7.97 13.56
CA THR A 123 -10.15 -9.00 13.06
C THR A 123 -11.55 -8.50 13.29
N ASP A 124 -12.34 -8.48 12.23
CA ASP A 124 -13.73 -8.04 12.29
C ASP A 124 -14.67 -9.24 12.41
N LEU A 125 -15.73 -9.08 13.20
CA LEU A 125 -16.78 -10.08 13.36
C LEU A 125 -18.13 -9.36 13.47
N VAL A 126 -19.13 -9.84 12.74
CA VAL A 126 -20.51 -9.39 12.89
C VAL A 126 -21.13 -10.15 14.07
N ILE A 127 -21.57 -9.44 15.11
CA ILE A 127 -22.15 -10.01 16.32
C ILE A 127 -23.67 -10.07 16.20
N PRO A 128 -24.30 -11.26 16.23
CA PRO A 128 -25.76 -11.37 16.20
C PRO A 128 -26.41 -10.74 17.44
N GLN A 129 -27.60 -10.18 17.25
CA GLN A 129 -28.38 -9.62 18.35
C GLN A 129 -28.61 -10.67 19.45
N GLY A 130 -28.45 -10.26 20.73
CA GLY A 130 -28.59 -11.14 21.88
C GLY A 130 -27.33 -11.96 22.23
N SER A 131 -26.22 -11.78 21.51
CA SER A 131 -24.96 -12.46 21.80
C SER A 131 -24.14 -11.74 22.88
N THR A 132 -23.26 -12.47 23.55
CA THR A 132 -22.21 -11.92 24.43
C THR A 132 -20.87 -11.99 23.72
N LEU A 133 -20.14 -10.88 23.66
CA LEU A 133 -18.77 -10.82 23.13
C LEU A 133 -17.77 -10.77 24.29
N GLN A 134 -16.74 -11.63 24.24
CA GLN A 134 -15.63 -11.64 25.19
C GLN A 134 -14.29 -11.67 24.45
N LEU A 135 -13.31 -10.87 24.89
CA LEU A 135 -11.92 -10.96 24.43
C LEU A 135 -11.14 -11.80 25.45
N VAL A 136 -10.67 -12.97 25.02
CA VAL A 136 -9.92 -13.90 25.88
C VAL A 136 -8.49 -14.01 25.39
N VAL A 137 -7.52 -13.70 26.27
CA VAL A 137 -6.09 -13.88 26.00
C VAL A 137 -5.62 -15.13 26.75
N LYS A 138 -5.24 -16.17 26.00
CA LYS A 138 -4.60 -17.37 26.56
C LYS A 138 -3.10 -17.29 26.28
N GLY A 139 -2.29 -17.13 27.32
CA GLY A 139 -0.84 -17.07 27.21
C GLY A 139 -0.19 -18.37 27.69
N ASN A 140 0.81 -18.84 26.94
CA ASN A 140 1.96 -19.55 27.53
C ASN A 140 3.05 -18.48 27.63
N PHE A 141 3.18 -17.84 28.79
CA PHE A 141 4.29 -16.91 29.05
C PHE A 141 5.59 -17.68 29.24
#